data_AF-A0A6P0SN42-F1
#
_entry.id   AF-A0A6P0SN42-F1
#
_cell.length_a   1.000
_cell.length_b   1.000
_cell.length_c   1.000
_cell.angle_alpha   90.00
_cell.angle_beta   90.00
_cell.angle_gamma   90.00
#
_symmetry.space_group_name_H-M   'P 1'
#
loop_
_entity.id
_entity.type
_entity.pdbx_description
1 polymer ?
#
loop_
_entity_poly.entity_id
_entity_poly.type
_entity_poly.pdbx_seq_one_letter_code
_entity_poly.pdbx_strand_id
1 'polypeptide(L)' 'PNLQDQYKQLDLLECDRIKLYMDESEQLYPEQSTTAIVAYHPIARYFTA' A
#
# COMPACT_ATOMS: atom_id res chain seq x y z
N PRO A 1 6.67 -10.54 -2.32
CA PRO A 1 5.95 -9.25 -2.44
C PRO A 1 6.73 -8.28 -3.34
N ASN A 2 6.04 -7.56 -4.23
CA ASN A 2 6.67 -6.58 -5.10
C ASN A 2 6.35 -5.16 -4.59
N LEU A 3 7.39 -4.40 -4.24
CA LEU A 3 7.25 -3.04 -3.71
C LEU A 3 6.58 -2.09 -4.72
N GLN A 4 6.78 -2.33 -6.01
CA GLN A 4 6.25 -1.50 -7.09
C GLN A 4 4.71 -1.53 -7.18
N ASP A 5 4.05 -2.54 -6.62
CA ASP A 5 2.58 -2.58 -6.59
C ASP A 5 1.99 -1.53 -5.62
N GLN A 6 2.81 -0.96 -4.73
CA GLN A 6 2.38 0.08 -3.80
C GLN A 6 2.02 1.38 -4.54
N TYR A 7 2.75 1.76 -5.60
CA TYR A 7 2.43 2.95 -6.39
C TYR A 7 1.03 2.87 -7.00
N LYS A 8 0.66 1.70 -7.54
CA LYS A 8 -0.69 1.47 -8.09
C LYS A 8 -1.76 1.60 -7.01
N GLN A 9 -1.50 1.09 -5.81
CA GLN A 9 -2.44 1.19 -4.69
C GLN A 9 -2.67 2.65 -4.28
N LEU A 10 -1.59 3.44 -4.14
CA LEU A 10 -1.69 4.85 -3.74
C LEU A 10 -2.40 5.70 -4.79
N ASP A 11 -2.14 5.43 -6.07
CA ASP A 11 -2.79 6.10 -7.20
C ASP A 11 -4.30 5.81 -7.23
N LEU A 12 -4.69 4.53 -7.14
CA LEU A 12 -6.10 4.11 -7.12
C LEU A 12 -6.91 4.71 -5.95
N LEU A 13 -6.25 4.95 -4.81
CA LEU A 13 -6.89 5.52 -3.62
C LEU A 13 -6.81 7.05 -3.58
N GLU A 14 -6.11 7.67 -4.52
CA GLU A 14 -5.83 9.11 -4.56
C GLU A 14 -5.26 9.60 -3.21
N CYS A 15 -4.25 8.89 -2.71
CA CYS A 15 -3.66 9.11 -1.38
C CYS A 15 -2.99 10.50 -1.23
N ASP A 16 -2.65 11.16 -2.33
CA ASP A 16 -2.11 12.53 -2.30
C ASP A 16 -3.07 13.53 -1.63
N ARG A 17 -4.39 13.28 -1.67
CA ARG A 17 -5.39 14.10 -0.97
C ARG A 17 -5.16 14.18 0.54
N ILE A 18 -4.48 13.19 1.11
CA ILE A 18 -4.10 13.12 2.52
C ILE A 18 -2.59 13.26 2.73
N LYS A 19 -1.84 13.67 1.70
CA LYS A 19 -0.38 13.85 1.71
C LYS A 19 0.40 12.56 2.01
N LEU A 20 -0.15 11.41 1.59
CA LEU A 20 0.52 10.11 1.67
C LEU A 20 1.08 9.74 0.28
N TYR A 21 2.39 9.57 0.20
CA TYR A 21 3.10 9.26 -1.05
C TYR A 21 4.34 8.38 -0.81
N MET A 22 4.94 7.85 -1.89
CA MET A 22 6.24 7.18 -1.84
C MET A 22 7.35 8.22 -2.06
N ASP A 23 8.36 8.24 -1.20
CA ASP A 23 9.52 9.10 -1.35
C ASP A 23 10.59 8.52 -2.29
N GLU A 24 11.72 9.22 -2.43
CA GLU A 24 12.85 8.79 -3.28
C GLU A 24 13.51 7.49 -2.81
N SER A 25 13.31 7.10 -1.54
CA SER A 25 13.83 5.87 -0.96
C SER A 25 12.84 4.69 -1.08
N GLU A 26 11.78 4.86 -1.87
CA GLU A 26 10.65 3.91 -2.00
C GLU A 26 10.01 3.57 -0.64
N GLN A 27 9.90 4.55 0.26
CA GLN A 27 9.20 4.42 1.54
C GLN A 27 7.96 5.30 1.57
N LEU A 28 6.98 4.91 2.39
CA LEU A 28 5.81 5.76 2.64
C LEU A 28 6.23 7.01 3.43
N TYR A 29 5.77 8.17 2.97
CA TYR A 29 5.83 9.41 3.73
C TYR A 29 4.41 9.92 4.03
N PRO A 30 4.10 10.28 5.29
CA PRO A 30 4.94 10.15 6.49
C PRO A 30 5.26 8.68 6.84
N GLU A 31 6.45 8.42 7.40
CA GLU A 31 6.89 7.04 7.72
C GLU A 31 5.95 6.30 8.66
N GLN A 32 5.26 7.02 9.55
CA GLN A 32 4.22 6.47 10.43
C GLN A 32 2.89 6.29 9.70
N SER A 33 2.93 5.67 8.53
CA SER A 33 1.76 5.35 7.72
C SER A 33 1.70 3.85 7.43
N THR A 34 0.51 3.34 7.13
CA THR A 34 0.32 1.94 6.75
C THR A 34 -0.74 1.86 5.67
N THR A 35 -0.46 1.09 4.63
CA THR A 35 -1.44 0.72 3.61
C THR A 35 -1.75 -0.77 3.70
N ALA A 36 -2.96 -1.16 3.34
CA ALA A 36 -3.39 -2.55 3.36
C ALA A 36 -4.49 -2.78 2.32
N ILE A 37 -4.68 -4.04 1.94
CA ILE A 37 -5.83 -4.49 1.15
C ILE A 37 -6.70 -5.35 2.07
N VAL A 38 -8.01 -5.16 2.01
CA VAL A 38 -8.99 -5.97 2.74
C VAL A 38 -9.61 -6.98 1.78
N ALA A 39 -9.50 -8.27 2.10
CA ALA A 39 -10.11 -9.35 1.34
C ALA A 39 -11.21 -10.02 2.18
N TYR A 40 -12.44 -10.01 1.69
CA TYR A 40 -13.61 -10.54 2.42
C TYR A 40 -13.84 -12.04 2.27
N HIS A 41 -13.03 -12.73 1.46
CA HIS A 41 -13.28 -14.13 1.15
C HIS A 41 -13.13 -15.02 2.41
N PRO A 42 -14.06 -15.95 2.71
CA PRO A 42 -14.10 -16.67 3.99
C PRO A 42 -12.89 -17.56 4.27
N ILE A 43 -12.13 -17.93 3.23
CA ILE A 43 -10.88 -18.71 3.37
C ILE A 43 -9.61 -17.90 3.10
N ALA A 44 -9.73 -16.56 2.95
CA ALA A 44 -8.57 -15.69 2.75
C ALA A 44 -7.62 -15.80 3.95
N ARG A 45 -6.34 -16.01 3.65
CA ARG A 45 -5.27 -16.10 4.65
C ARG A 45 -3.96 -15.62 4.04
N TYR A 46 -3.04 -15.16 4.88
CA TYR A 46 -1.67 -14.90 4.44
C TYR A 46 -1.03 -16.20 3.96
N PHE A 47 -0.23 -16.08 2.91
CA PHE A 47 0.56 -17.17 2.35
C PHE A 47 1.93 -16.62 1.95
N THR A 48 2.93 -17.49 1.94
CA THR A 48 4.26 -17.19 1.37
C THR A 48 4.27 -17.62 -0.09
N ALA A 49 4.91 -16.83 -0.94
CA ALA A 49 5.21 -17.20 -2.33
C ALA A 49 6.49 -18.04 -2.39
#